data_AF-A0A2E7SUT1-F1
#
_entry.id   AF-A0A2E7SUT1-F1
#
_cell.length_a   1.000
_cell.length_b   1.000
_cell.length_c   1.000
_cell.angle_alpha   90.00
_cell.angle_beta   90.00
_cell.angle_gamma   90.00
#
_symmetry.space_group_name_H-M   'P 1'
#
loop_
_entity.id
_entity.type
_entity.pdbx_description
1 polymer ?
#
loop_
_entity_poly.entity_id
_entity_poly.type
_entity_poly.pdbx_seq_one_letter_code
_entity_poly.pdbx_strand_id
1 'polypeptide(L)'
;MEYVIAIGLIAVVFGSLLLFAPNSILSLERRANRIYMTDPTFMQYRVPFGIGLFFAALYIIYSLMNESTEYFWVLGVIALIFSVMLLLTPKTIFSLERAANRVYMTDPTFMKYRVPFGIFLLVSGVFMVYASIGYF
;
A
#
# COMPACT_ATOMS: atom_id res chain seq x y z
N MET A 1 -7.98 19.36 -2.63
CA MET A 1 -7.96 19.72 -1.20
C MET A 1 -8.63 18.66 -0.33
N GLU A 2 -9.86 18.24 -0.63
CA GLU A 2 -10.60 17.25 0.19
C GLU A 2 -9.83 15.93 0.41
N TYR A 3 -9.17 15.41 -0.63
CA TYR A 3 -8.34 14.21 -0.52
C TYR A 3 -7.16 14.36 0.44
N VAL A 4 -6.52 15.54 0.49
CA VAL A 4 -5.36 15.81 1.36
C VAL A 4 -5.79 15.89 2.82
N ILE A 5 -6.94 16.52 3.08
CA ILE A 5 -7.54 16.59 4.42
C ILE A 5 -7.95 15.19 4.89
N ALA A 6 -8.58 14.39 4.02
CA ALA A 6 -8.94 13.01 4.33
C ALA A 6 -7.71 12.16 4.69
N ILE A 7 -6.63 12.26 3.90
CA ILE A 7 -5.37 11.55 4.17
C ILE A 7 -4.73 12.04 5.49
N GLY A 8 -4.73 13.35 5.73
CA GLY A 8 -4.21 13.93 6.98
C GLY A 8 -4.98 13.48 8.22
N LEU A 9 -6.32 13.45 8.15
CA LEU A 9 -7.16 12.92 9.22
C LEU A 9 -6.91 11.44 9.48
N ILE A 10 -6.80 10.62 8.43
CA ILE A 10 -6.47 9.20 8.55
C ILE A 10 -5.11 9.03 9.24
N ALA A 11 -4.10 9.81 8.86
CA ALA A 11 -2.77 9.78 9.47
C ALA A 11 -2.81 10.14 10.97
N VAL A 12 -3.60 11.15 11.37
CA VAL A 12 -3.77 11.53 12.78
C VAL A 12 -4.47 10.43 13.59
N VAL A 13 -5.52 9.83 13.03
CA VAL A 13 -6.24 8.73 13.66
C VAL A 13 -5.33 7.50 13.82
N PHE A 14 -4.57 7.13 12.79
CA PHE A 14 -3.62 6.01 12.88
C PHE A 14 -2.46 6.29 13.83
N GLY A 15 -1.90 7.49 13.82
CA GLY A 15 -0.82 7.90 14.73
C GLY A 15 -1.25 7.90 16.19
N SER A 16 -2.48 8.34 16.49
CA SER A 16 -3.03 8.28 17.85
C SER A 16 -3.34 6.84 18.30
N LEU A 17 -3.95 6.02 17.44
CA LEU A 17 -4.16 4.59 17.69
C LEU A 17 -2.83 3.86 18.00
N LEU A 18 -1.75 4.22 17.30
CA LEU A 18 -0.41 3.65 17.49
C LEU A 18 0.17 3.91 18.88
N LEU A 19 -0.08 5.11 19.42
CA LEU A 19 0.44 5.52 20.72
C LEU A 19 -0.43 5.04 21.88
N PHE A 20 -1.76 5.09 21.74
CA PHE A 20 -2.70 4.85 22.85
C PHE A 20 -3.34 3.46 22.84
N ALA A 21 -3.50 2.82 21.68
CA ALA A 21 -4.19 1.54 21.55
C ALA A 21 -3.45 0.56 20.61
N PRO A 22 -2.20 0.18 20.93
CA PRO A 22 -1.37 -0.67 20.07
C PRO A 22 -1.98 -2.07 19.87
N ASN A 23 -2.72 -2.58 20.86
CA ASN A 23 -3.39 -3.89 20.80
C ASN A 23 -4.55 -3.88 19.79
N SER A 24 -5.22 -2.75 19.61
CA SER A 24 -6.30 -2.60 18.62
C SER A 24 -5.74 -2.67 17.21
N ILE A 25 -4.60 -2.03 16.94
CA ILE A 25 -3.90 -2.13 15.66
C ILE A 25 -3.44 -3.55 15.40
N LEU A 26 -2.82 -4.21 16.37
CA LEU A 26 -2.43 -5.63 16.27
C LEU A 26 -3.62 -6.53 15.94
N SER A 27 -4.79 -6.27 16.53
CA SER A 27 -6.00 -7.04 16.23
C SER A 27 -6.56 -6.74 14.84
N LEU A 28 -6.44 -5.49 14.38
CA LEU A 28 -6.83 -5.06 13.04
C LEU A 28 -5.88 -5.65 11.99
N GLU A 29 -4.58 -5.62 12.23
CA GLU A 29 -3.54 -6.23 11.41
C GLU A 29 -3.70 -7.74 11.36
N ARG A 30 -3.98 -8.43 12.49
CA ARG A 30 -4.27 -9.88 12.47
C ARG A 30 -5.56 -10.22 11.74
N ARG A 31 -6.60 -9.38 11.84
CA ARG A 31 -7.84 -9.57 11.06
C ARG A 31 -7.60 -9.30 9.58
N ALA A 32 -6.88 -8.24 9.26
CA ALA A 32 -6.50 -7.90 7.89
C ALA A 32 -5.60 -8.97 7.29
N ASN A 33 -4.58 -9.45 8.00
CA ASN A 33 -3.68 -10.52 7.59
C ASN A 33 -4.38 -11.90 7.51
N ARG A 34 -5.49 -12.09 8.24
CA ARG A 34 -6.38 -13.26 8.04
C ARG A 34 -7.23 -13.14 6.78
N ILE A 35 -7.69 -11.93 6.44
CA ILE A 35 -8.47 -11.64 5.22
C ILE A 35 -7.56 -11.61 3.98
N TYR A 36 -6.37 -11.04 4.12
CA TYR A 36 -5.23 -10.99 3.21
C TYR A 36 -4.25 -12.13 3.50
N MET A 37 -4.73 -13.27 3.99
CA MET A 37 -3.94 -14.48 3.88
C MET A 37 -3.95 -14.78 2.38
N THR A 38 -2.99 -14.21 1.66
CA THR A 38 -2.93 -14.07 0.19
C THR A 38 -2.76 -15.41 -0.52
N ASP A 39 -2.67 -16.51 0.21
CA ASP A 39 -2.40 -17.82 -0.37
C ASP A 39 -3.62 -18.52 -1.00
N PRO A 40 -4.84 -18.56 -0.41
CA PRO A 40 -5.95 -19.31 -1.01
C PRO A 40 -6.81 -18.49 -1.99
N THR A 41 -7.22 -17.29 -1.59
CA THR A 41 -8.18 -16.46 -2.35
C THR A 41 -7.52 -15.77 -3.54
N PHE A 42 -6.29 -15.28 -3.39
CA PHE A 42 -5.56 -14.66 -4.51
C PHE A 42 -5.18 -15.68 -5.59
N MET A 43 -4.88 -16.93 -5.19
CA MET A 43 -4.65 -18.03 -6.12
C MET A 43 -5.92 -18.42 -6.89
N GLN A 44 -7.09 -18.38 -6.23
CA GLN A 44 -8.38 -18.67 -6.86
C GLN A 44 -8.78 -17.62 -7.91
N TYR A 45 -8.46 -16.34 -7.67
CA TYR A 45 -8.78 -15.23 -8.56
C TYR A 45 -7.58 -14.69 -9.36
N ARG A 46 -6.47 -15.43 -9.43
CA ARG A 46 -5.23 -14.99 -10.10
C ARG A 46 -5.46 -14.56 -11.56
N VAL A 47 -6.32 -15.25 -12.29
CA VAL A 47 -6.58 -15.00 -13.71
C VAL A 47 -7.34 -13.69 -13.91
N PRO A 48 -8.50 -13.45 -13.25
CA PRO A 48 -9.17 -12.16 -13.37
C PRO A 48 -8.32 -11.00 -12.85
N PHE A 49 -7.53 -11.18 -11.78
CA PHE A 49 -6.61 -10.15 -11.29
C PHE A 49 -5.48 -9.84 -12.29
N GLY A 50 -4.85 -10.88 -12.87
CA GLY A 50 -3.77 -10.70 -13.85
C GLY A 50 -4.24 -10.02 -15.12
N ILE A 51 -5.43 -10.38 -15.61
CA ILE A 51 -6.05 -9.74 -16.78
C ILE A 51 -6.41 -8.28 -16.47
N GLY A 52 -7.03 -8.01 -15.31
CA GLY A 52 -7.37 -6.66 -14.89
C GLY A 52 -6.14 -5.75 -14.76
N LEU A 53 -5.06 -6.27 -14.16
CA LEU A 53 -3.80 -5.55 -14.01
C LEU A 53 -3.12 -5.31 -15.36
N PHE A 54 -3.22 -6.26 -16.30
CA PHE A 54 -2.68 -6.11 -17.65
C PHE A 54 -3.39 -4.99 -18.42
N PHE A 55 -4.73 -4.94 -18.38
CA PHE A 55 -5.48 -3.84 -19.00
C PHE A 55 -5.22 -2.49 -18.33
N ALA A 56 -5.10 -2.46 -17.01
CA ALA A 56 -4.73 -1.24 -16.28
C ALA A 56 -3.33 -0.74 -16.69
N ALA A 57 -2.36 -1.64 -16.81
CA ALA A 57 -1.01 -1.29 -17.26
C ALA A 57 -1.00 -0.73 -18.69
N LEU A 58 -1.73 -1.36 -19.60
CA LEU A 58 -1.89 -0.85 -20.97
C LEU A 58 -2.58 0.52 -21.01
N TYR A 59 -3.61 0.73 -20.19
CA TYR A 59 -4.30 2.01 -20.08
C TYR A 59 -3.38 3.12 -19.55
N ILE A 60 -2.56 2.83 -18.53
CA ILE A 60 -1.58 3.79 -17.99
C ILE A 60 -0.54 4.14 -19.06
N ILE A 61 -0.01 3.15 -19.79
CA ILE A 61 0.96 3.39 -20.86
C ILE A 61 0.33 4.23 -21.99
N TYR A 62 -0.90 3.91 -22.40
CA TYR A 62 -1.64 4.67 -23.41
C TYR A 62 -1.89 6.12 -22.96
N SER A 63 -2.33 6.30 -21.71
CA SER A 63 -2.55 7.64 -21.13
C SER A 63 -1.26 8.44 -21.09
N LEU A 64 -0.11 7.81 -20.79
CA LEU A 64 1.18 8.49 -20.78
C LEU A 64 1.76 8.81 -22.15
N MET A 65 1.40 8.04 -23.19
CA MET A 65 1.73 8.43 -24.55
C MET A 65 0.96 9.68 -24.99
N ASN A 66 -0.17 9.97 -24.34
CA ASN A 66 -1.06 11.07 -24.69
C ASN A 66 -0.88 12.31 -23.79
N GLU A 67 -0.39 12.14 -22.55
CA GLU A 67 -0.03 13.22 -21.62
C GLU A 67 1.42 13.08 -21.13
N SER A 68 2.25 14.11 -21.38
CA SER A 68 3.68 14.19 -21.01
C SER A 68 3.94 14.27 -19.49
N THR A 69 3.52 13.26 -18.74
CA THR A 69 3.92 13.08 -17.33
C THR A 69 5.03 12.03 -17.25
N GLU A 70 6.27 12.50 -17.31
CA GLU A 70 7.48 11.66 -17.35
C GLU A 70 7.63 10.69 -16.16
N TYR A 71 6.93 10.95 -15.05
CA TYR A 71 7.10 10.23 -13.78
C TYR A 71 6.25 8.96 -13.64
N PHE A 72 5.26 8.72 -14.51
CA PHE A 72 4.35 7.56 -14.38
C PHE A 72 4.74 6.35 -15.26
N TRP A 73 5.74 6.48 -16.14
CA TRP A 73 6.15 5.41 -17.06
C TRP A 73 6.74 4.21 -16.31
N VAL A 74 7.49 4.51 -15.24
CA VAL A 74 8.04 3.50 -14.32
C VAL A 74 6.92 2.67 -13.69
N LEU A 75 5.82 3.31 -13.29
CA LEU A 75 4.64 2.66 -12.72
C LEU A 75 3.95 1.74 -13.74
N GLY A 76 3.79 2.20 -14.98
CA GLY A 76 3.23 1.40 -16.08
C GLY A 76 4.09 0.17 -16.41
N VAL A 77 5.41 0.34 -16.48
CA VAL A 77 6.35 -0.76 -16.75
C VAL A 77 6.35 -1.78 -15.61
N ILE A 78 6.39 -1.32 -14.35
CA ILE A 78 6.32 -2.20 -13.18
C ILE A 78 4.99 -2.98 -13.20
N ALA A 79 3.85 -2.31 -13.41
CA ALA A 79 2.55 -2.95 -13.47
C ALA A 79 2.46 -4.00 -14.59
N LEU A 80 3.06 -3.73 -15.75
CA LEU A 80 3.11 -4.67 -16.88
C LEU A 80 3.93 -5.91 -16.51
N ILE A 81 5.13 -5.74 -15.94
CA ILE A 81 5.98 -6.86 -15.48
C ILE A 81 5.23 -7.72 -14.45
N PHE A 82 4.58 -7.10 -13.47
CA PHE A 82 3.81 -7.80 -12.45
C PHE A 82 2.61 -8.55 -13.04
N SER A 83 1.89 -7.97 -14.00
CA SER A 83 0.75 -8.62 -14.66
C SER A 83 1.16 -9.89 -15.42
N VAL A 84 2.28 -9.83 -16.16
CA VAL A 84 2.82 -10.96 -16.91
C VAL A 84 3.33 -12.05 -15.97
N MET A 85 4.04 -11.68 -14.89
CA MET A 85 4.49 -12.64 -13.87
C MET A 85 3.31 -13.33 -13.19
N LEU A 86 2.19 -12.63 -12.98
CA LEU A 86 1.01 -13.17 -12.31
C LEU A 86 0.26 -14.19 -13.19
N LEU A 87 0.29 -13.97 -14.50
CA LEU A 87 -0.29 -14.88 -15.49
C LEU A 87 0.59 -16.10 -15.79
N LEU A 88 1.92 -15.91 -15.95
CA LEU A 88 2.83 -16.97 -16.42
C LEU A 88 3.53 -17.73 -15.29
N THR A 89 3.90 -17.06 -14.21
CA THR A 89 4.76 -17.64 -13.16
C THR A 89 4.26 -17.24 -11.76
N PRO A 90 3.08 -17.71 -11.33
CA PRO A 90 2.54 -17.32 -10.02
C PRO A 90 3.46 -17.75 -8.87
N LYS A 91 4.16 -18.89 -9.01
CA LYS A 91 5.05 -19.42 -7.97
C LYS A 91 6.24 -18.51 -7.64
N THR A 92 6.73 -17.72 -8.59
CA THR A 92 7.85 -16.78 -8.37
C THR A 92 7.40 -15.52 -7.61
N ILE A 93 6.16 -15.07 -7.84
CA ILE A 93 5.55 -14.00 -7.04
C ILE A 93 5.46 -14.43 -5.57
N PHE A 94 4.98 -15.64 -5.31
CA PHE A 94 4.87 -16.12 -3.92
C PHE A 94 6.23 -16.31 -3.24
N SER A 95 7.28 -16.70 -3.97
CA SER A 95 8.63 -16.75 -3.38
C SER A 95 9.17 -15.36 -3.07
N LEU A 96 8.87 -14.38 -3.92
CA LEU A 96 9.19 -12.96 -3.70
C LEU A 96 8.42 -12.40 -2.50
N GLU A 97 7.11 -12.67 -2.41
CA GLU A 97 6.27 -12.28 -1.28
C GLU A 97 6.78 -12.91 0.02
N ARG A 98 7.09 -14.21 0.01
CA ARG A 98 7.61 -14.92 1.19
C ARG A 98 9.01 -14.44 1.59
N ALA A 99 9.85 -14.07 0.63
CA ALA A 99 11.14 -13.44 0.91
C ALA A 99 10.97 -12.02 1.49
N ALA A 100 10.07 -11.22 0.92
CA ALA A 100 9.75 -9.88 1.42
C ALA A 100 9.15 -9.91 2.83
N ASN A 101 8.23 -10.84 3.08
CA ASN A 101 7.59 -11.04 4.38
C ASN A 101 8.57 -11.57 5.46
N ARG A 102 9.68 -12.20 5.04
CA ARG A 102 10.79 -12.57 5.94
C ARG A 102 11.69 -11.38 6.29
N VAL A 103 11.94 -10.49 5.33
CA VAL A 103 12.77 -9.28 5.52
C VAL A 103 12.01 -8.21 6.31
N TYR A 104 10.72 -8.05 6.06
CA TYR A 104 9.80 -7.19 6.79
C TYR A 104 8.78 -8.03 7.54
N MET A 105 9.18 -8.63 8.66
CA MET A 105 8.19 -9.00 9.66
C MET A 105 7.66 -7.69 10.26
N THR A 106 6.49 -7.24 9.78
CA THR A 106 5.84 -6.01 10.24
C THR A 106 5.59 -6.09 11.75
N ASP A 107 5.12 -7.22 12.27
CA ASP A 107 4.76 -7.40 13.67
C ASP A 107 5.86 -6.99 14.69
N PRO A 108 7.08 -7.58 14.72
CA PRO A 108 8.08 -7.28 15.74
C PRO A 108 8.79 -5.93 15.52
N THR A 109 9.03 -5.54 14.25
CA THR A 109 9.77 -4.32 13.93
C THR A 109 8.89 -3.08 14.12
N PHE A 110 7.62 -3.16 13.71
CA PHE A 110 6.65 -2.09 13.86
C PHE A 110 6.29 -1.85 15.34
N MET A 111 6.16 -2.92 16.15
CA MET A 111 6.00 -2.77 17.61
C MET A 111 7.21 -2.14 18.28
N LYS A 112 8.43 -2.49 17.86
CA LYS A 112 9.68 -1.93 18.40
C LYS A 112 9.81 -0.42 18.12
N TYR A 113 9.37 0.03 16.95
CA TYR A 113 9.45 1.44 16.52
C TYR A 113 8.10 2.17 16.54
N ARG A 114 7.07 1.62 17.21
CA ARG A 114 5.70 2.17 17.21
C ARG A 114 5.63 3.64 17.64
N VAL A 115 6.48 4.03 18.60
CA VAL A 115 6.50 5.38 19.17
C VAL A 115 7.05 6.40 18.16
N PRO A 116 8.26 6.22 17.58
CA PRO A 116 8.73 7.14 16.54
C PRO A 116 7.83 7.14 15.30
N PHE A 117 7.27 6.01 14.88
CA PHE A 117 6.31 5.97 13.77
C PHE A 117 4.99 6.70 14.08
N GLY A 118 4.43 6.52 15.28
CA GLY A 118 3.19 7.18 15.71
C GLY A 118 3.37 8.70 15.82
N ILE A 119 4.50 9.16 16.38
CA ILE A 119 4.83 10.59 16.46
C ILE A 119 5.02 11.18 15.05
N PHE A 120 5.74 10.49 14.17
CA PHE A 120 5.92 10.92 12.78
C PHE A 120 4.57 11.07 12.06
N LEU A 121 3.69 10.07 12.17
CA LEU A 121 2.35 10.10 11.58
C LEU A 121 1.49 11.25 12.14
N LEU A 122 1.56 11.51 13.44
CA LEU A 122 0.83 12.64 14.05
C LEU A 122 1.36 13.98 13.53
N VAL A 123 2.68 14.17 13.53
CA VAL A 123 3.30 15.42 13.05
C VAL A 123 2.99 15.64 11.57
N SER A 124 3.16 14.62 10.73
CA SER A 124 2.83 14.69 9.30
C SER A 124 1.34 14.92 9.07
N GLY A 125 0.45 14.23 9.79
CA GLY A 125 -0.99 14.39 9.66
C GLY A 125 -1.47 15.79 10.07
N VAL A 126 -1.01 16.29 11.22
CA VAL A 126 -1.30 17.66 11.67
C VAL A 126 -0.72 18.68 10.69
N PHE A 127 0.50 18.46 10.20
CA PHE A 127 1.11 19.33 9.19
C PHE A 127 0.32 19.35 7.87
N MET A 128 -0.17 18.19 7.38
CA MET A 128 -0.96 18.13 6.15
C MET A 128 -2.33 18.80 6.30
N VAL A 129 -3.00 18.61 7.44
CA VAL A 129 -4.26 19.29 7.73
C VAL A 129 -4.03 20.80 7.88
N TYR A 130 -2.99 21.20 8.61
CA TYR A 130 -2.62 22.60 8.76
C TYR A 130 -2.23 23.24 7.43
N ALA A 131 -1.40 22.60 6.61
CA ALA A 131 -1.02 23.10 5.29
C ALA A 131 -2.22 23.19 4.34
N SER A 132 -3.23 22.34 4.51
CA SER A 132 -4.45 22.39 3.71
C SER A 132 -5.49 23.40 4.20
N ILE A 133 -5.39 23.90 5.44
CA ILE A 133 -6.34 24.87 6.05
C ILE A 133 -5.71 26.26 6.22
N GLY A 134 -4.42 26.31 6.52
CA GLY A 134 -3.63 27.49 6.92
C GLY A 134 -2.92 28.23 5.78
N TYR A 135 -3.39 28.11 4.53
CA TYR A 135 -2.87 28.70 3.28
C TYR A 135 -1.64 27.97 2.68
N PHE A 136 -1.59 27.67 1.38
CA PHE A 136 -2.23 28.31 0.20
C PHE A 136 -3.44 27.58 -0.39
#